data_AF-A0A940LEY6-F1
#
_entry.id   AF-A0A940LEY6-F1
#
_cell.length_a   1.000
_cell.length_b   1.000
_cell.length_c   1.000
_cell.angle_alpha   90.00
_cell.angle_beta   90.00
_cell.angle_gamma   90.00
#
_symmetry.space_group_name_H-M   'P 1'
#
loop_
_entity.id
_entity.type
_entity.pdbx_description
1 polymer ?
#
loop_
_entity_poly.entity_id
_entity_poly.type
_entity_poly.pdbx_seq_one_letter_code
_entity_poly.pdbx_strand_id
1 'polypeptide(L)'
;MKLFNKRKERKVHPVLVKFLVGINQRLRRAADYLQKRSGNYSAHTQKIVLVAFCLTFISISVYVAVDGIRKRPNNAYTVKAIKVIPLVEEKAIQPQVSIQELSKIHQFKIHLERLSKKARDSLLLNRPHLMDTLNFLETLYQNQIKSK
;
A
#
# COMPACT_ATOMS: atom_id res chain seq x y z
N MET A 1 -13.40 36.55 34.14
CA MET A 1 -13.86 35.66 33.04
C MET A 1 -12.72 34.73 32.63
N LYS A 2 -12.86 33.42 32.84
CA LYS A 2 -11.86 32.40 32.47
C LYS A 2 -12.25 31.76 31.13
N LEU A 3 -11.53 32.08 30.06
CA LEU A 3 -11.71 31.49 28.72
C LEU A 3 -10.76 30.31 28.53
N PHE A 4 -10.99 29.19 29.22
CA PHE A 4 -10.38 27.91 28.84
C PHE A 4 -11.31 27.19 27.89
N ASN A 5 -11.07 27.38 26.60
CA ASN A 5 -11.75 26.68 25.52
C ASN A 5 -11.35 25.19 25.60
N LYS A 6 -12.26 24.31 26.03
CA LYS A 6 -12.07 22.86 26.09
C LYS A 6 -11.81 22.35 24.68
N ARG A 7 -10.55 21.99 24.37
CA ARG A 7 -10.22 21.28 23.12
C ARG A 7 -11.03 19.99 23.07
N LYS A 8 -11.78 19.81 21.97
CA LYS A 8 -12.48 18.58 21.60
C LYS A 8 -11.47 17.43 21.59
N GLU A 9 -11.58 16.53 22.57
CA GLU A 9 -10.85 15.26 22.65
C GLU A 9 -11.13 14.46 21.37
N ARG A 10 -10.18 14.41 20.43
CA ARG A 10 -10.26 13.50 19.28
C ARG A 10 -10.07 12.09 19.82
N LYS A 11 -11.06 11.22 19.61
CA LYS A 11 -10.98 9.80 19.97
C LYS A 11 -9.86 9.15 19.15
N VAL A 12 -8.65 9.13 19.70
CA VAL A 12 -7.49 8.48 19.08
C VAL A 12 -7.69 6.97 19.20
N HIS A 13 -7.55 6.24 18.09
CA HIS A 13 -7.77 4.79 18.11
C HIS A 13 -6.84 4.12 19.16
N PRO A 14 -7.37 3.32 20.09
CA PRO A 14 -6.61 2.79 21.22
C PRO A 14 -5.41 1.92 20.80
N VAL A 15 -5.48 1.32 19.61
CA VAL A 15 -4.38 0.55 19.01
C VAL A 15 -3.21 1.45 18.61
N LEU A 16 -3.49 2.60 17.99
CA LEU A 16 -2.45 3.58 17.61
C LEU A 16 -1.78 4.14 18.84
N VAL A 17 -2.54 4.44 19.90
CA VAL A 17 -1.98 4.93 21.16
C VAL A 17 -1.06 3.88 21.78
N LYS A 18 -1.50 2.61 21.85
CA LYS A 18 -0.64 1.52 22.37
C LYS A 18 0.62 1.33 21.53
N PHE A 19 0.52 1.42 20.21
CA PHE A 19 1.66 1.33 19.29
C PHE A 19 2.64 2.49 19.49
N LEU A 20 2.14 3.73 19.52
CA LEU A 20 2.92 4.95 19.77
C LEU A 20 3.61 4.89 21.13
N VAL A 21 2.91 4.46 22.18
CA VAL A 21 3.48 4.27 23.51
C VAL A 21 4.59 3.21 23.48
N GLY A 22 4.39 2.10 22.76
CA GLY A 22 5.40 1.07 22.59
C GLY A 22 6.67 1.56 21.88
N ILE A 23 6.50 2.32 20.79
CA ILE A 23 7.61 2.97 20.08
C ILE A 23 8.33 3.96 21.00
N ASN A 24 7.59 4.79 21.72
CA ASN A 24 8.14 5.82 22.59
C ASN A 24 8.91 5.21 23.78
N GLN A 25 8.44 4.10 24.34
CA GLN A 25 9.16 3.33 25.35
C GLN A 25 10.46 2.73 24.80
N ARG A 26 10.46 2.21 23.57
CA ARG A 26 11.69 1.71 22.93
C ARG A 26 12.69 2.84 22.66
N LEU A 27 12.22 3.99 22.18
CA LEU A 27 13.04 5.19 21.98
C LEU A 27 13.65 5.66 23.30
N ARG A 28 12.87 5.73 24.39
CA ARG A 28 13.38 6.07 25.72
C ARG A 28 14.46 5.10 26.20
N ARG A 29 14.23 3.79 26.10
CA ARG A 29 15.23 2.78 26.47
C ARG A 29 16.50 2.90 25.65
N ALA A 30 16.38 3.16 24.34
CA ALA A 30 17.52 3.38 23.47
C ALA A 30 18.27 4.66 23.86
N ALA A 31 17.55 5.75 24.17
CA ALA A 31 18.14 7.00 24.64
C ALA A 31 18.88 6.82 25.97
N ASP A 32 18.28 6.14 26.95
CA ASP A 32 18.91 5.84 28.24
C ASP A 32 20.17 4.98 28.07
N TYR A 33 20.12 3.98 27.18
CA TYR A 33 21.28 3.15 26.84
C TYR A 33 22.39 3.97 26.18
N LEU A 34 22.04 4.80 25.19
CA LEU A 34 22.97 5.70 24.51
C LEU A 34 23.57 6.72 25.47
N GLN A 35 22.78 7.25 26.41
CA GLN A 35 23.24 8.22 27.40
C GLN A 35 24.17 7.60 28.44
N LYS A 36 23.88 6.38 28.91
CA LYS A 36 24.81 5.62 29.77
C LYS A 36 26.13 5.33 29.06
N ARG A 37 26.05 4.97 27.77
CA ARG A 37 27.24 4.70 26.97
C ARG A 37 28.02 5.97 26.62
N SER A 38 27.32 7.09 26.38
CA SER A 38 27.94 8.36 26.01
C SER A 38 28.51 9.12 27.20
N GLY A 39 27.95 8.95 28.40
CA GLY A 39 28.43 9.53 29.66
C GLY A 39 29.80 9.01 30.10
N ASN A 40 30.22 7.84 29.62
CA ASN A 40 31.54 7.28 29.88
C ASN A 40 32.64 7.86 28.97
N TYR A 41 32.29 8.67 27.96
CA TYR A 41 33.27 9.30 27.09
C TYR A 41 33.66 10.69 27.61
N SER A 42 34.95 11.01 27.52
CA SER A 42 35.44 12.37 27.74
C SER A 42 34.85 13.33 26.71
N ALA A 43 34.63 14.59 27.09
CA ALA A 43 34.14 15.65 26.21
C ALA A 43 35.00 15.81 24.94
N HIS A 44 36.31 15.54 25.02
CA HIS A 44 37.20 15.54 23.86
C HIS A 44 36.86 14.43 22.86
N THR A 45 36.63 13.21 23.34
CA THR A 45 36.25 12.07 22.50
C THR A 45 34.91 12.31 21.81
N GLN A 46 33.94 12.89 22.53
CA GLN A 46 32.63 13.25 21.94
C GLN A 46 32.77 14.27 20.80
N LYS A 47 33.62 15.29 20.98
CA LYS A 47 33.91 16.28 19.92
C LYS A 47 34.57 15.64 18.69
N ILE A 48 35.54 14.75 18.90
CA ILE A 48 36.23 14.05 17.81
C ILE A 48 35.24 13.18 17.01
N VAL A 49 34.40 12.41 17.71
CA VAL A 49 33.37 11.57 17.07
C VAL A 49 32.38 12.43 16.29
N LEU A 50 31.96 13.57 16.85
CA LEU A 50 31.06 14.50 16.16
C LEU A 50 31.68 15.06 14.89
N VAL A 51 32.94 15.49 14.94
CA VAL A 51 33.66 16.00 13.77
C VAL A 51 33.81 14.92 12.70
N ALA A 52 34.20 13.69 13.10
CA ALA A 52 34.31 12.56 12.19
C ALA A 52 32.94 12.22 11.53
N PHE A 53 31.86 12.25 12.31
CA PHE A 53 30.50 12.05 11.81
C PHE A 53 30.11 13.13 10.79
N CYS A 54 30.38 14.41 11.08
CA CYS A 54 30.11 15.49 10.14
C CYS A 54 30.91 15.33 8.84
N LEU A 55 32.20 15.01 8.92
CA LEU A 55 33.05 14.83 7.73
C LEU A 55 32.59 13.65 6.87
N THR A 56 32.23 12.53 7.48
CA THR A 56 31.70 11.35 6.75
C THR A 56 30.34 11.66 6.12
N PHE A 57 29.45 12.35 6.83
CA PHE A 57 28.14 12.72 6.30
C PHE A 57 28.25 13.72 5.13
N ILE A 58 29.10 14.73 5.27
CA ILE A 58 29.35 15.73 4.21
C ILE A 58 29.96 15.04 2.99
N SER A 59 30.98 14.21 3.17
CA SER A 59 31.63 13.51 2.06
C SER A 59 30.68 12.57 1.31
N ILE A 60 29.84 11.81 2.02
CA ILE A 60 28.80 10.98 1.39
C ILE A 60 27.78 11.84 0.65
N SER A 61 27.32 12.93 1.25
CA SER A 61 26.34 13.83 0.63
C SER A 61 26.88 14.46 -0.65
N VAL A 62 28.12 14.96 -0.60
CA VAL A 62 28.81 15.52 -1.76
C VAL A 62 29.05 14.44 -2.81
N TYR A 63 29.48 13.24 -2.40
CA TYR A 63 29.67 12.11 -3.32
C TYR A 63 28.37 11.77 -4.07
N VAL A 64 27.25 11.62 -3.36
CA VAL A 64 25.94 11.32 -3.97
C VAL A 64 25.48 12.45 -4.90
N ALA A 65 25.65 13.71 -4.49
CA ALA A 65 25.30 14.85 -5.32
C ALA A 65 26.14 14.89 -6.60
N VAL A 66 27.46 14.69 -6.48
CA VAL A 66 28.37 14.65 -7.64
C VAL A 66 28.09 13.44 -8.52
N ASP A 67 27.85 12.25 -7.94
CA ASP A 67 27.48 11.05 -8.69
C ASP A 67 26.17 11.24 -9.46
N GLY A 68 25.17 11.89 -8.84
CA GLY A 68 23.92 12.25 -9.49
C GLY A 68 24.07 13.25 -10.64
N ILE A 69 25.00 14.21 -10.53
CA ILE A 69 25.28 15.19 -11.60
C ILE A 69 26.18 14.58 -12.69
N ARG A 70 27.16 13.76 -12.31
CA ARG A 70 28.17 13.19 -13.20
C ARG A 70 27.65 12.00 -14.00
N LYS A 71 26.69 11.24 -13.44
CA LYS A 71 25.84 10.34 -14.22
C LYS A 71 24.95 11.20 -15.12
N ARG A 72 25.48 11.51 -16.32
CA ARG A 72 24.69 12.04 -17.44
C ARG A 72 23.38 11.26 -17.59
N PRO A 73 22.31 11.88 -18.11
CA PRO A 73 20.95 11.36 -18.09
C PRO A 73 20.76 10.21 -19.11
N ASN A 74 21.60 9.19 -19.10
CA ASN A 74 21.32 7.95 -19.82
C ASN A 74 20.25 7.10 -19.09
N ASN A 75 19.99 7.45 -17.84
CA ASN A 75 18.74 7.14 -17.15
C ASN A 75 17.90 8.41 -17.04
N ALA A 76 17.73 9.13 -18.14
CA ALA A 76 16.60 10.02 -18.28
C ALA A 76 15.37 9.15 -18.02
N TYR A 77 14.66 9.41 -16.92
CA TYR A 77 13.29 8.94 -16.77
C TYR A 77 12.56 9.42 -18.03
N THR A 78 12.48 8.54 -19.03
CA THR A 78 11.77 8.80 -20.26
C THR A 78 10.33 8.72 -19.84
N VAL A 79 9.74 9.88 -19.56
CA VAL A 79 8.29 10.03 -19.41
C VAL A 79 7.71 9.66 -20.77
N LYS A 80 7.50 8.36 -20.99
CA LYS A 80 6.76 7.88 -22.14
C LYS A 80 5.34 8.38 -21.95
N ALA A 81 4.87 9.18 -22.90
CA ALA A 81 3.46 9.51 -22.98
C ALA A 81 2.67 8.20 -22.86
N ILE A 82 1.72 8.16 -21.92
CA ILE A 82 0.83 7.02 -21.78
C ILE A 82 0.10 6.92 -23.12
N LYS A 83 0.40 5.88 -23.91
CA LYS A 83 -0.42 5.51 -25.05
C LYS A 83 -1.76 5.07 -24.46
N VAL A 84 -2.68 6.02 -24.35
CA VAL A 84 -4.09 5.71 -24.24
C VAL A 84 -4.44 4.96 -25.51
N ILE A 85 -4.76 3.67 -25.34
CA ILE A 85 -5.43 2.91 -26.37
C ILE A 85 -6.70 3.73 -26.65
N PRO A 86 -6.92 4.23 -27.89
CA PRO A 86 -8.20 4.86 -28.19
C PRO A 86 -9.25 3.85 -27.78
N LEU A 87 -10.24 4.29 -26.99
CA LEU A 87 -11.42 3.49 -26.75
C LEU A 87 -11.90 3.13 -28.16
N VAL A 88 -11.67 1.88 -28.58
CA VAL A 88 -12.38 1.32 -29.70
C VAL A 88 -13.81 1.61 -29.33
N GLU A 89 -14.51 2.42 -30.13
CA GLU A 89 -15.96 2.48 -30.03
C GLU A 89 -16.38 1.03 -30.11
N GLU A 90 -16.63 0.45 -28.95
CA GLU A 90 -17.11 -0.88 -28.79
C GLU A 90 -18.42 -0.80 -29.53
N LYS A 91 -18.43 -1.20 -30.81
CA LYS A 91 -19.65 -1.62 -31.47
C LYS A 91 -20.25 -2.56 -30.45
N ALA A 92 -21.26 -2.06 -29.76
CA ALA A 92 -21.79 -2.65 -28.57
C ALA A 92 -22.49 -3.92 -29.02
N ILE A 93 -21.70 -4.97 -29.27
CA ILE A 93 -22.15 -6.33 -29.17
C ILE A 93 -22.33 -6.49 -27.67
N GLN A 94 -23.38 -5.87 -27.12
CA GLN A 94 -23.80 -6.12 -25.76
C GLN A 94 -24.17 -7.59 -25.79
N PRO A 95 -23.38 -8.48 -25.16
CA PRO A 95 -23.68 -9.90 -25.22
C PRO A 95 -24.96 -10.09 -24.44
N GLN A 96 -26.12 -10.17 -25.10
CA GLN A 96 -27.41 -10.30 -24.43
C GLN A 96 -27.39 -11.60 -23.62
N VAL A 97 -27.25 -11.47 -22.30
CA VAL A 97 -27.26 -12.63 -21.42
C VAL A 97 -28.72 -12.99 -21.23
N SER A 98 -29.11 -14.18 -21.69
CA SER A 98 -30.48 -14.64 -21.50
C SER A 98 -30.74 -14.96 -20.02
N ILE A 99 -31.98 -14.79 -19.58
CA ILE A 99 -32.43 -15.17 -18.22
C ILE A 99 -32.07 -16.65 -17.92
N GLN A 100 -32.13 -17.50 -18.94
CA GLN A 100 -31.77 -18.92 -18.81
C GLN A 100 -30.28 -19.13 -18.53
N GLU A 101 -29.40 -18.30 -19.08
CA GLU A 101 -27.96 -18.37 -18.88
C GLU A 101 -27.58 -17.85 -17.49
N LEU A 102 -28.23 -16.78 -17.04
CA LEU A 102 -28.08 -16.28 -15.67
C LEU A 102 -28.50 -17.34 -14.64
N SER A 103 -29.61 -18.05 -14.89
CA SER A 103 -30.05 -19.14 -14.00
C SER A 103 -28.99 -20.24 -13.88
N LYS A 104 -28.34 -20.62 -14.97
CA LYS A 104 -27.24 -21.60 -14.97
C LYS A 104 -26.02 -21.09 -14.21
N ILE A 105 -25.66 -19.81 -14.38
CA ILE A 105 -24.56 -19.15 -13.65
C ILE A 105 -24.86 -19.13 -12.15
N HIS A 106 -26.10 -18.82 -11.76
CA HIS A 106 -26.52 -18.79 -10.37
C HIS A 106 -26.52 -20.20 -9.74
N GLN A 107 -27.02 -21.20 -10.45
CA GLN A 107 -26.96 -22.61 -10.02
C GLN A 107 -25.51 -23.08 -9.86
N PHE A 108 -24.61 -22.66 -10.74
CA PHE A 108 -23.18 -22.96 -10.64
C PHE A 108 -22.54 -22.30 -9.41
N LYS A 109 -22.91 -21.05 -9.09
CA LYS A 109 -22.46 -20.35 -7.87
C LYS A 109 -22.90 -21.10 -6.61
N ILE A 110 -24.16 -21.52 -6.55
CA ILE A 110 -24.70 -22.35 -5.45
C ILE A 110 -23.95 -23.68 -5.36
N HIS A 111 -23.66 -24.32 -6.49
CA HIS A 111 -22.90 -25.56 -6.51
C HIS A 111 -21.49 -25.39 -5.97
N LEU A 112 -20.80 -24.30 -6.33
CA LEU A 112 -19.48 -23.95 -5.79
C LEU A 112 -19.50 -23.68 -4.28
N GLU A 113 -20.58 -23.09 -3.77
CA GLU A 113 -20.76 -22.87 -2.34
C GLU A 113 -21.06 -24.16 -1.56
N ARG A 114 -21.74 -25.13 -2.19
CA ARG A 114 -22.01 -26.45 -1.62
C ARG A 114 -20.82 -27.41 -1.69
N LEU A 115 -19.80 -27.08 -2.47
CA LEU A 115 -18.62 -27.91 -2.64
C LEU A 115 -17.80 -27.94 -1.33
N SER A 116 -17.19 -29.10 -1.03
CA SER A 116 -16.31 -29.19 0.15
C SER A 116 -15.16 -28.18 0.06
N LYS A 117 -14.75 -27.61 1.20
CA LYS A 117 -13.70 -26.57 1.26
C LYS A 117 -12.44 -26.98 0.48
N LYS A 118 -12.00 -28.23 0.63
CA LYS A 118 -10.82 -28.76 -0.09
C LYS A 118 -11.00 -28.76 -1.60
N ALA A 119 -12.17 -29.21 -2.08
CA ALA A 119 -12.46 -29.25 -3.51
C ALA A 119 -12.62 -27.83 -4.09
N ARG A 120 -13.28 -26.93 -3.36
CA ARG A 120 -13.41 -25.51 -3.77
C ARG A 120 -12.06 -24.82 -3.86
N ASP A 121 -11.21 -24.98 -2.85
CA ASP A 121 -9.88 -24.35 -2.82
C ASP A 121 -8.99 -24.89 -3.95
N SER A 122 -9.05 -26.20 -4.24
CA SER A 122 -8.32 -26.81 -5.37
C SER A 122 -8.79 -26.28 -6.73
N LEU A 123 -10.10 -26.06 -6.90
CA LEU A 123 -10.67 -25.54 -8.14
C LEU A 123 -10.28 -24.07 -8.36
N LEU A 124 -10.36 -23.25 -7.32
CA LEU A 124 -10.00 -21.83 -7.39
C LEU A 124 -8.49 -21.64 -7.58
N LEU A 125 -7.66 -22.55 -7.07
CA LEU A 125 -6.23 -22.53 -7.32
C LEU A 125 -5.90 -22.82 -8.80
N ASN A 126 -6.63 -23.75 -9.43
CA ASN A 126 -6.48 -24.04 -10.86
C ASN A 126 -7.14 -22.99 -11.77
N ARG A 127 -8.14 -22.25 -11.27
CA ARG A 127 -8.91 -21.24 -12.02
C ARG A 127 -9.12 -19.97 -11.17
N PRO A 128 -8.07 -19.15 -10.99
CA PRO A 128 -8.10 -18.01 -10.05
C PRO A 128 -9.16 -16.95 -10.40
N HIS A 129 -9.49 -16.77 -11.69
CA HIS A 129 -10.43 -15.74 -12.16
C HIS A 129 -11.87 -16.22 -12.35
N LEU A 130 -12.20 -17.44 -11.90
CA LEU A 130 -13.52 -18.01 -12.10
C LEU A 130 -14.61 -17.18 -11.40
N MET A 131 -14.38 -16.80 -10.13
CA MET A 131 -15.34 -16.01 -9.36
C MET A 131 -15.53 -14.60 -9.93
N ASP A 132 -14.45 -13.98 -10.38
CA ASP A 132 -14.49 -12.66 -10.99
C ASP A 132 -15.32 -12.67 -12.28
N THR A 133 -15.16 -13.72 -13.09
CA THR A 133 -15.91 -13.90 -14.33
C THR A 133 -17.40 -14.12 -14.07
N LEU A 134 -17.75 -14.93 -13.06
CA LEU A 134 -19.16 -15.15 -12.68
C LEU A 134 -19.81 -13.84 -12.18
N ASN A 135 -19.12 -13.07 -11.35
CA ASN A 135 -19.60 -11.78 -10.86
C ASN A 135 -19.70 -10.74 -11.99
N PHE A 136 -18.77 -10.78 -12.95
CA PHE A 136 -18.81 -9.91 -14.12
C PHE A 136 -20.04 -10.19 -14.99
N LEU A 137 -20.36 -11.46 -15.25
CA LEU A 137 -21.57 -11.85 -16.00
C LEU A 137 -22.87 -11.43 -15.29
N GLU A 138 -22.92 -11.57 -13.97
CA GLU A 138 -24.05 -11.11 -13.15
C GLU A 138 -24.21 -9.57 -13.24
N THR A 139 -23.10 -8.84 -13.20
CA THR A 139 -23.08 -7.37 -13.35
C THR A 139 -23.50 -6.93 -14.76
N LEU A 140 -23.04 -7.63 -15.80
CA LEU A 140 -23.42 -7.35 -17.19
C LEU A 140 -24.94 -7.49 -17.38
N TYR A 141 -25.54 -8.56 -16.85
CA TYR A 141 -26.98 -8.75 -16.94
C TYR A 141 -27.77 -7.66 -16.17
N GLN A 142 -27.31 -7.27 -14.98
CA GLN A 142 -27.93 -6.17 -14.23
C GLN A 142 -27.86 -4.85 -14.99
N ASN A 143 -26.76 -4.58 -15.68
CA ASN A 143 -26.61 -3.39 -16.50
C ASN A 143 -27.50 -3.43 -17.75
N GLN A 144 -27.73 -4.60 -18.33
CA GLN A 144 -28.69 -4.79 -19.44
C GLN A 144 -30.13 -4.46 -19.02
N ILE A 145 -30.55 -4.90 -17.81
CA ILE A 145 -31.88 -4.54 -17.28
C ILE A 145 -31.98 -3.04 -17.03
N LYS A 146 -30.94 -2.41 -16.45
CA LYS A 146 -30.95 -0.98 -16.12
C LYS A 146 -30.91 -0.06 -17.34
N SER A 147 -30.35 -0.54 -18.46
CA SER A 147 -30.25 0.20 -19.71
C SER A 147 -31.49 0.06 -20.60
N LYS A 148 -32.45 -0.79 -20.22
CA LYS A 148 -33.72 -1.01 -20.91
C LYS A 148 -34.84 -0.25 -20.23
#